data_AF-A0A7R7EPU1-F1
#
_entry.id   AF-A0A7R7EPU1-F1
#
_cell.length_a   1.000
_cell.length_b   1.000
_cell.length_c   1.000
_cell.angle_alpha   90.00
_cell.angle_beta   90.00
_cell.angle_gamma   90.00
#
_symmetry.space_group_name_H-M   'P 1'
#
loop_
_entity.id
_entity.type
_entity.pdbx_description
1 polymer ?
#
loop_
_entity_poly.entity_id
_entity_poly.type
_entity_poly.pdbx_seq_one_letter_code
_entity_poly.pdbx_strand_id
1 'polypeptide(L)' 'MVDICNARVIKGVLPSRQLKLVLAWCVIHQDELMQNWELSKDGKPLNGISPLI' A
#
# COMPACT_ATOMS: atom_id res chain seq x y z
N MET A 1 2.65 -4.47 8.95
CA MET A 1 2.52 -5.23 7.69
C MET A 1 1.08 -5.13 7.23
N VAL A 2 0.88 -4.67 6.00
CA VAL A 2 -0.42 -4.50 5.35
C VAL A 2 -0.43 -5.39 4.11
N ASP A 3 -1.50 -6.14 3.92
CA ASP A 3 -1.82 -6.88 2.71
C ASP A 3 -2.32 -5.88 1.66
N ILE A 4 -1.62 -5.84 0.53
CA ILE A 4 -1.95 -4.97 -0.59
C ILE A 4 -3.15 -5.53 -1.36
N CYS A 5 -3.24 -6.85 -1.53
CA CYS A 5 -4.31 -7.50 -2.30
C CYS A 5 -5.68 -7.39 -1.63
N ASN A 6 -5.69 -7.42 -0.30
CA ASN A 6 -6.92 -7.37 0.49
C ASN A 6 -7.11 -6.04 1.23
N ALA A 7 -6.20 -5.07 1.05
CA ALA A 7 -6.15 -3.82 1.81
C ALA A 7 -6.43 -4.05 3.30
N ARG A 8 -5.64 -4.93 3.93
CA ARG A 8 -5.88 -5.38 5.31
C ARG A 8 -4.61 -5.35 6.14
N VAL A 9 -4.70 -4.97 7.40
CA VAL A 9 -3.56 -5.07 8.32
C VAL A 9 -3.31 -6.54 8.66
N ILE A 10 -2.10 -7.02 8.36
CA ILE A 10 -1.59 -8.34 8.75
C ILE A 10 -0.94 -8.26 10.13
N LYS A 11 -0.22 -7.16 10.44
CA LYS A 11 0.49 -6.99 11.73
C LYS A 11 0.72 -5.52 12.06
N GLY A 12 0.55 -5.17 13.33
CA GLY A 12 0.76 -3.81 13.86
C GLY A 12 -0.55 -3.14 14.27
N VAL A 13 -0.46 -2.10 15.09
CA VAL A 13 -1.60 -1.31 15.56
C VAL A 13 -1.42 0.12 15.07
N LEU A 14 -2.34 0.56 14.22
CA LEU A 14 -2.49 1.96 13.85
C LEU A 14 -3.76 2.46 14.53
N PRO A 15 -3.78 3.71 15.03
CA PRO A 15 -5.02 4.29 15.52
C PRO A 15 -6.04 4.32 14.37
N SER A 16 -7.32 4.14 14.73
CA SER A 16 -8.41 3.83 13.80
C SER A 16 -8.56 4.83 12.65
N ARG A 17 -8.19 6.10 12.86
CA ARG A 17 -8.24 7.14 11.83
C ARG A 17 -7.11 7.02 10.80
N GLN A 18 -5.85 6.83 11.24
CA GLN A 18 -4.74 6.62 10.29
C GLN A 18 -4.90 5.31 9.54
N LEU A 19 -5.43 4.27 10.21
CA LEU A 19 -5.67 3.00 9.56
C LEU A 19 -6.63 3.15 8.38
N LYS A 20 -7.77 3.82 8.56
CA LYS A 20 -8.74 4.05 7.47
C LYS A 20 -8.12 4.78 6.28
N LEU A 21 -7.26 5.77 6.54
CA LEU A 21 -6.56 6.52 5.48
C LEU A 21 -5.61 5.62 4.70
N VAL A 22 -4.80 4.81 5.39
CA VAL A 22 -3.87 3.86 4.77
C VAL A 22 -4.63 2.81 3.96
N LEU A 23 -5.73 2.28 4.48
CA LEU A 23 -6.54 1.30 3.75
C LEU A 23 -7.20 1.91 2.50
N ALA A 24 -7.77 3.11 2.62
CA ALA A 24 -8.32 3.82 1.47
C ALA A 24 -7.26 4.08 0.40
N TRP A 25 -6.06 4.49 0.83
CA TRP A 25 -4.92 4.69 -0.07
C TRP A 25 -4.49 3.40 -0.77
N CYS A 26 -4.40 2.29 -0.03
CA CYS A 26 -4.10 0.98 -0.61
C CYS A 26 -5.14 0.54 -1.63
N VAL A 27 -6.43 0.81 -1.41
CA VAL A 27 -7.50 0.47 -2.36
C VAL A 27 -7.40 1.30 -3.63
N ILE A 28 -7.15 2.61 -3.51
CA ILE A 28 -7.07 3.51 -4.67
C ILE A 28 -5.86 3.19 -5.54
N HIS A 29 -4.72 2.89 -4.92
CA HIS A 29 -3.44 2.66 -5.60
C HIS A 29 -3.05 1.18 -5.67
N GLN A 30 -4.03 0.27 -5.62
CA GLN A 30 -3.76 -1.17 -5.56
C GLN A 30 -2.92 -1.65 -6.76
N ASP A 31 -3.26 -1.22 -7.97
CA ASP A 31 -2.54 -1.60 -9.19
C ASP A 31 -1.10 -1.05 -9.21
N GLU A 32 -0.92 0.20 -8.81
CA GLU A 32 0.40 0.84 -8.71
C GLU A 32 1.27 0.15 -7.65
N LEU A 33 0.68 -0.21 -6.51
CA LEU A 33 1.35 -0.96 -5.46
C LEU A 33 1.79 -2.35 -5.92
N MET A 34 0.95 -3.05 -6.70
CA MET A 34 1.31 -4.34 -7.28
C MET A 34 2.39 -4.22 -8.36
N GLN A 35 2.38 -3.18 -9.18
CA GLN A 35 3.48 -2.91 -10.11
C GLN A 35 4.78 -2.65 -9.36
N ASN A 36 4.75 -1.81 -8.31
CA ASN A 36 5.91 -1.57 -7.46
C ASN A 36 6.38 -2.84 -6.75
N TRP A 37 5.48 -3.71 -6.34
CA TRP A 37 5.83 -5.02 -5.77
C TRP A 37 6.63 -5.86 -6.78
N GLU A 38 6.18 -5.95 -8.03
CA GLU A 38 6.90 -6.69 -9.06
C GLU A 38 8.24 -6.02 -9.43
N LEU A 39 8.29 -4.69 -9.53
CA LEU A 39 9.56 -3.95 -9.72
C LEU A 39 10.55 -4.20 -8.58
N SER A 40 10.06 -4.26 -7.34
CA SER A 40 10.90 -4.52 -6.17
C SER A 40 11.53 -5.90 -6.19
N LYS A 41 10.81 -6.92 -6.68
CA LYS A 41 11.31 -8.29 -6.85
C LYS A 41 12.44 -8.36 -7.87
N ASP A 42 12.37 -7.53 -8.90
CA ASP A 42 13.40 -7.40 -9.93
C ASP A 42 14.56 -6.47 -9.52
N GLY A 43 14.51 -5.85 -8.33
CA GLY A 43 15.50 -4.87 -7.88
C GLY A 43 15.47 -3.56 -8.67
N LYS A 44 14.37 -3.28 -9.36
CA LYS A 44 14.18 -2.07 -10.18
C LYS A 44 13.72 -0.89 -9.32
N PRO A 45 13.97 0.36 -9.76
CA PRO A 45 13.47 1.54 -9.07
C PRO A 45 11.94 1.53 -9.03
N LEU A 46 11.39 1.89 -7.88
CA LEU A 46 9.95 1.96 -7.64
C LEU A 46 9.38 3.24 -8.25
N ASN A 47 8.13 3.16 -8.72
CA ASN A 47 7.38 4.32 -9.17
C ASN A 47 6.87 5.12 -7.97
N GLY A 48 6.84 6.45 -8.10
CA GLY A 48 6.24 7.31 -7.09
C GLY A 48 4.72 7.18 -7.10
N ILE A 49 4.13 6.82 -5.96
CA ILE A 49 2.68 6.74 -5.77
C ILE A 49 2.25 7.99 -4.99
N SER A 50 1.26 8.72 -5.50
CA SER A 50 0.78 9.94 -4.84
C SER A 50 0.13 9.63 -3.49
N PRO A 51 0.44 10.38 -2.41
CA PRO A 51 -0.21 10.19 -1.12
C PRO A 51 -1.66 10.66 -1.14
N LEU A 52 -2.49 10.09 -0.26
CA LEU A 52 -3.83 10.60 0.02
C LEU A 52 -3.67 11.90 0.84
N ILE A 53 -4.14 13.02 0.28
CA ILE A 53 -4.13 14.38 0.87
C ILE A 53 -4.66 14.43 2.31
#